data_AF-A0A8T7GNU5-F1
#
_entry.id   AF-A0A8T7GNU5-F1
#
_cell.length_a   1.000
_cell.length_b   1.000
_cell.length_c   1.000
_cell.angle_alpha   90.00
_cell.angle_beta   90.00
_cell.angle_gamma   90.00
#
_symmetry.space_group_name_H-M   'P 1'
#
loop_
_entity.id
_entity.type
_entity.pdbx_description
1 polymer ?
#
loop_
_entity_poly.entity_id
_entity_poly.type
_entity_poly.pdbx_seq_one_letter_code
_entity_poly.pdbx_strand_id
1 'polypeptide(L)'
;MKNLNHVNQSKELNIPVELYSFLIKDTYSILIKGNPGTGKTSLCFAILKALKIKSNFSYLTTRVSPKSLFLQYPWMANHFKIKVKQLKSMSEKNNNISFFEDARLDEPESLFERITSQLMDARSPLIIIDSWDAVA
;
A
#
# COMPACT_ATOMS: atom_id res chain seq x y z
N MET A 1 8.78 -14.08 -31.69
CA MET A 1 9.66 -13.18 -30.92
C MET A 1 9.04 -11.79 -30.94
N LYS A 2 8.46 -11.32 -29.83
CA LYS A 2 7.88 -9.97 -29.75
C LYS A 2 8.97 -8.99 -29.32
N ASN A 3 9.20 -7.98 -30.16
CA ASN A 3 10.20 -6.93 -29.98
C ASN A 3 9.98 -6.15 -28.68
N LEU A 4 11.04 -6.00 -27.90
CA LEU A 4 11.07 -5.27 -26.64
C LEU A 4 11.06 -3.75 -26.91
N ASN A 5 9.86 -3.15 -26.90
CA ASN A 5 9.67 -1.70 -26.77
C ASN A 5 9.89 -1.21 -25.31
N HIS A 6 10.88 -1.74 -24.59
CA HIS A 6 11.06 -1.49 -23.15
C HIS A 6 11.55 -0.07 -22.82
N VAL A 7 12.24 0.60 -23.74
CA VAL A 7 12.86 1.91 -23.46
C VAL A 7 11.82 3.03 -23.38
N ASN A 8 10.72 2.96 -24.14
CA ASN A 8 9.70 4.02 -24.16
C ASN A 8 8.67 3.93 -23.02
N GLN A 9 8.50 2.77 -22.36
CA GLN A 9 7.63 2.66 -21.17
C GLN A 9 8.27 3.24 -19.89
N SER A 10 9.61 3.34 -19.85
CA SER A 10 10.36 3.86 -18.69
C SER A 10 10.08 5.34 -18.37
N LYS A 11 9.68 6.14 -19.36
CA LYS A 11 9.32 7.55 -19.16
C LYS A 11 7.93 7.75 -18.53
N GLU A 12 7.05 6.76 -18.63
CA GLU A 12 5.71 6.81 -18.03
C GLU A 12 5.63 6.11 -16.66
N LEU A 13 6.55 5.17 -16.40
CA LEU A 13 6.62 4.44 -15.14
C LEU A 13 7.58 5.16 -14.18
N ASN A 14 7.05 5.77 -13.12
CA ASN A 14 7.84 6.38 -12.04
C ASN A 14 8.50 5.34 -11.11
N ILE A 15 8.86 4.15 -11.61
CA ILE A 15 9.55 3.08 -10.86
C ILE A 15 10.56 2.35 -11.76
N PRO A 16 11.64 1.76 -11.19
CA PRO A 16 12.61 0.97 -11.95
C PRO A 16 11.95 -0.18 -12.73
N VAL A 17 12.48 -0.47 -13.93
CA VAL A 17 11.91 -1.50 -14.82
C VAL A 17 11.99 -2.89 -14.20
N GLU A 18 13.04 -3.19 -13.46
CA GLU A 18 13.24 -4.47 -12.76
C GLU A 18 12.15 -4.68 -11.70
N LEU A 19 11.82 -3.61 -10.95
CA LEU A 19 10.77 -3.62 -9.96
C LEU A 19 9.39 -3.79 -10.62
N TYR A 20 9.13 -3.06 -11.72
CA TYR A 20 7.90 -3.22 -12.48
C TYR A 20 7.73 -4.65 -13.01
N SER A 21 8.77 -5.21 -13.65
CA SER A 21 8.77 -6.58 -14.17
C SER A 21 8.58 -7.64 -13.07
N PHE A 22 9.03 -7.36 -11.84
CA PHE A 22 8.77 -8.23 -10.70
C PHE A 22 7.30 -8.17 -10.26
N LEU A 23 6.74 -6.95 -10.14
CA LEU A 23 5.39 -6.71 -9.59
C LEU A 23 4.23 -7.14 -10.52
N ILE A 24 4.50 -7.41 -11.80
CA ILE A 24 3.48 -7.88 -12.76
C ILE A 24 3.36 -9.42 -12.83
N LYS A 25 4.12 -10.16 -12.01
CA LYS A 25 4.01 -11.63 -11.92
C LYS A 25 2.74 -12.04 -11.19
N ASP A 26 2.25 -13.25 -11.44
CA ASP A 26 0.97 -13.74 -10.90
C ASP A 26 0.97 -13.90 -9.37
N THR A 27 2.11 -14.23 -8.77
CA THR A 27 2.26 -14.35 -7.30
C THR A 27 3.65 -13.91 -6.90
N TYR A 28 3.73 -12.98 -5.96
CA TYR A 28 4.99 -12.46 -5.46
C TYR A 28 4.86 -12.01 -4.01
N SER A 29 6.01 -11.95 -3.33
CA SER A 29 6.16 -11.28 -2.04
C SER A 29 7.41 -10.43 -2.09
N ILE A 30 7.31 -9.18 -1.61
CA ILE A 30 8.44 -8.24 -1.56
C ILE A 30 8.60 -7.73 -0.13
N LEU A 31 9.82 -7.87 0.38
CA LEU A 31 10.20 -7.32 1.67
C LEU A 31 11.05 -6.05 1.45
N ILE A 32 10.55 -4.90 1.91
CA ILE A 32 11.25 -3.62 1.81
C ILE A 32 11.84 -3.29 3.19
N LYS A 33 13.17 -3.42 3.33
CA LYS A 33 13.92 -3.13 4.56
C LYS A 33 14.81 -1.91 4.38
N GLY A 34 15.13 -1.24 5.48
CA GLY A 34 16.01 -0.06 5.51
C GLY A 34 15.79 0.78 6.75
N ASN A 35 16.73 1.69 7.04
CA ASN A 35 16.69 2.55 8.23
C ASN A 35 15.44 3.46 8.27
N PRO A 36 15.05 4.00 9.43
CA PRO A 36 14.00 5.02 9.52
C PRO A 36 14.27 6.19 8.57
N GLY A 37 13.22 6.77 7.98
CA GLY A 37 13.36 7.92 7.07
C GLY A 37 13.86 7.62 5.64
N THR A 38 14.23 6.37 5.31
CA THR A 38 14.72 5.99 3.96
C THR A 38 13.65 5.89 2.87
N GLY A 39 12.41 6.30 3.15
CA GLY A 39 11.35 6.36 2.13
C GLY A 39 10.60 5.06 1.85
N LYS A 40 10.67 4.04 2.72
CA LYS A 40 9.95 2.76 2.54
C LYS A 40 8.44 2.92 2.30
N THR A 41 7.75 3.67 3.17
CA THR A 41 6.32 3.99 3.02
C THR A 41 6.07 4.79 1.73
N SER A 42 6.93 5.77 1.43
CA SER A 42 6.86 6.53 0.17
C SER A 42 6.99 5.63 -1.06
N LEU A 43 7.86 4.63 -1.02
CA LEU A 43 8.05 3.66 -2.10
C LEU A 43 6.81 2.79 -2.29
N CYS A 44 6.19 2.28 -1.21
CA CYS A 44 4.91 1.57 -1.31
C CYS A 44 3.85 2.41 -2.02
N PHE A 45 3.74 3.68 -1.67
CA PHE A 45 2.81 4.61 -2.31
C PHE A 45 3.17 4.92 -3.76
N ALA A 46 4.46 5.05 -4.07
CA ALA A 46 4.93 5.22 -5.43
C ALA A 46 4.58 3.99 -6.31
N ILE A 47 4.69 2.78 -5.77
CA ILE A 47 4.29 1.54 -6.45
C ILE A 47 2.79 1.55 -6.75
N LEU A 48 1.93 1.82 -5.75
CA LEU A 48 0.48 1.91 -5.96
C LEU A 48 0.12 2.93 -7.05
N LYS A 49 0.80 4.09 -7.05
CA LYS A 49 0.61 5.13 -8.06
C LYS A 49 1.08 4.69 -9.44
N ALA A 50 2.28 4.12 -9.55
CA ALA A 50 2.89 3.71 -10.80
C ALA A 50 2.11 2.57 -11.49
N LEU A 51 1.60 1.62 -10.70
CA LEU A 51 0.73 0.55 -11.17
C LEU A 51 -0.72 1.01 -11.38
N LYS A 52 -1.02 2.30 -11.16
CA LYS A 52 -2.37 2.90 -11.27
C LYS A 52 -3.43 2.19 -10.42
N ILE A 53 -3.01 1.55 -9.32
CA ILE A 53 -3.89 0.83 -8.40
C ILE A 53 -4.71 1.84 -7.60
N LYS A 54 -6.03 1.78 -7.75
CA LYS A 54 -6.99 2.67 -7.07
C LYS A 54 -7.99 1.92 -6.19
N SER A 55 -8.05 0.60 -6.33
CA SER A 55 -8.95 -0.31 -5.65
C SER A 55 -8.37 -1.72 -5.63
N ASN A 56 -9.06 -2.66 -4.99
CA ASN A 56 -8.69 -4.08 -5.01
C ASN A 56 -7.31 -4.34 -4.33
N PHE A 57 -7.01 -3.60 -3.27
CA PHE A 57 -5.85 -3.82 -2.40
C PHE A 57 -6.26 -3.62 -0.94
N SER A 58 -5.46 -4.13 0.00
CA SER A 58 -5.57 -3.80 1.42
C SER A 58 -4.22 -3.28 1.93
N TYR A 59 -4.24 -2.16 2.64
CA TYR A 59 -3.07 -1.56 3.28
C TYR A 59 -3.25 -1.60 4.79
N LEU A 60 -2.47 -2.45 5.44
CA LEU A 60 -2.46 -2.67 6.87
C LEU A 60 -1.37 -1.79 7.48
N THR A 61 -1.74 -0.78 8.27
CA THR A 61 -0.78 0.08 8.96
C THR A 61 -0.69 -0.26 10.43
N THR A 62 0.50 -0.64 10.89
CA THR A 62 0.75 -1.05 12.29
C THR A 62 1.47 0.03 13.10
N ARG A 63 1.93 1.13 12.45
CA ARG A 63 2.71 2.19 13.12
C ARG A 63 1.94 3.49 13.33
N VAL A 64 1.08 3.85 12.39
CA VAL A 64 0.35 5.12 12.37
C VAL A 64 -1.08 4.90 11.89
N SER A 65 -2.02 5.75 12.30
CA SER A 65 -3.39 5.64 11.79
C SER A 65 -3.43 5.93 10.28
N PRO A 66 -4.39 5.37 9.51
CA PRO A 66 -4.63 5.77 8.13
C PRO A 66 -4.84 7.29 7.97
N LYS A 67 -5.53 7.93 8.92
CA LYS A 67 -5.69 9.40 8.96
C LYS A 67 -4.34 10.11 9.00
N SER A 68 -3.43 9.69 9.88
CA SER A 68 -2.07 10.22 9.98
C SER A 68 -1.28 10.02 8.69
N LEU A 69 -1.40 8.86 8.03
CA LEU A 69 -0.77 8.60 6.73
C LEU A 69 -1.23 9.61 5.68
N PHE A 70 -2.53 9.85 5.54
CA PHE A 70 -3.04 10.81 4.55
C PHE A 70 -2.66 12.27 4.85
N LEU A 71 -2.44 12.62 6.12
CA LEU A 71 -1.91 13.93 6.50
C LEU A 71 -0.42 14.07 6.15
N GLN A 72 0.38 13.01 6.31
CA GLN A 72 1.81 12.97 5.97
C GLN A 72 2.05 12.89 4.46
N TYR A 73 1.13 12.25 3.71
CA TYR A 73 1.22 12.06 2.26
C TYR A 73 -0.02 12.64 1.55
N PRO A 74 -0.24 13.98 1.56
CA PRO A 74 -1.48 14.59 1.04
C PRO A 74 -1.76 14.28 -0.43
N TRP A 75 -0.72 14.06 -1.23
CA TRP A 75 -0.84 13.71 -2.64
C TRP A 75 -1.58 12.38 -2.88
N MET A 76 -1.59 11.48 -1.90
CA MET A 76 -2.34 10.22 -1.97
C MET A 76 -3.85 10.42 -1.93
N ALA A 77 -4.32 11.48 -1.25
CA ALA A 77 -5.74 11.79 -1.21
C ALA A 77 -6.31 12.04 -2.61
N ASN A 78 -5.54 12.68 -3.50
CA ASN A 78 -5.94 12.88 -4.89
C ASN A 78 -6.00 11.56 -5.68
N HIS A 79 -5.02 10.68 -5.47
CA HIS A 79 -4.93 9.40 -6.17
C HIS A 79 -6.13 8.49 -5.88
N PHE A 80 -6.55 8.42 -4.61
CA PHE A 80 -7.71 7.63 -4.16
C PHE A 80 -9.03 8.41 -4.09
N LYS A 81 -9.05 9.66 -4.55
CA LYS A 81 -10.23 10.55 -4.51
C LYS A 81 -10.81 10.74 -3.10
N ILE A 82 -9.95 10.74 -2.08
CA ILE A 82 -10.34 10.94 -0.68
C ILE A 82 -10.48 12.44 -0.43
N LYS A 83 -11.63 12.87 0.07
CA LYS A 83 -11.85 14.28 0.42
C LYS A 83 -11.15 14.60 1.74
N VAL A 84 -10.04 15.35 1.67
CA VAL A 84 -9.24 15.74 2.86
C VAL A 84 -10.08 16.45 3.94
N LYS A 85 -11.13 17.18 3.56
CA LYS A 85 -12.07 17.78 4.52
C LYS A 85 -12.77 16.73 5.40
N GLN A 86 -13.11 15.56 4.85
CA GLN A 86 -13.71 14.46 5.61
C GLN A 86 -12.70 13.82 6.58
N LEU A 87 -11.43 13.74 6.21
CA LEU A 87 -10.37 13.21 7.09
C LEU A 87 -10.21 14.04 8.37
N LYS A 88 -10.31 15.37 8.25
CA LYS A 88 -10.19 16.27 9.40
C LYS A 88 -11.36 16.15 10.38
N SER A 89 -12.55 15.83 9.88
CA SER A 89 -13.76 15.64 10.69
C SER A 89 -13.96 14.20 11.20
N MET A 90 -13.18 13.23 10.73
CA MET A 90 -13.26 11.84 11.21
C MET A 90 -12.79 11.76 12.65
N SER A 91 -13.63 11.16 13.49
CA SER A 91 -13.31 10.79 14.87
C SER A 91 -12.25 9.70 14.89
N GLU A 92 -11.41 9.69 15.93
CA GLU A 92 -10.35 8.69 16.11
C GLU A 92 -10.88 7.25 16.35
N LYS A 93 -12.19 7.08 16.46
CA LYS A 93 -12.83 5.77 16.61
C LYS A 93 -13.09 5.06 15.28
N ASN A 94 -13.12 5.79 14.16
CA ASN A 94 -13.24 5.24 12.81
C ASN A 94 -11.97 5.55 12.02
N ASN A 95 -10.92 4.76 12.25
CA ASN A 95 -9.61 5.01 11.63
C ASN A 95 -9.46 4.41 10.23
N ASN A 96 -10.32 3.47 9.84
CA ASN A 96 -10.28 2.86 8.51
C ASN A 96 -10.74 3.85 7.44
N ILE A 97 -9.99 3.92 6.34
CA ILE A 97 -10.26 4.82 5.21
C ILE A 97 -10.15 4.00 3.92
N SER A 98 -11.27 3.66 3.31
CA SER A 98 -11.29 2.91 2.04
C SER A 98 -10.50 1.60 2.16
N PHE A 99 -9.41 1.45 1.40
CA PHE A 99 -8.53 0.28 1.37
C PHE A 99 -7.42 0.32 2.44
N PHE A 100 -7.45 1.30 3.35
CA PHE A 100 -6.47 1.47 4.41
C PHE A 100 -7.08 1.10 5.76
N GLU A 101 -6.44 0.17 6.45
CA GLU A 101 -6.93 -0.42 7.67
C GLU A 101 -5.93 -0.20 8.80
N ASP A 102 -6.44 0.25 9.95
CA ASP A 102 -5.64 0.48 11.15
C ASP A 102 -5.40 -0.84 11.87
N ALA A 103 -4.14 -1.26 11.97
CA ALA A 103 -3.70 -2.52 12.56
C ALA A 103 -2.74 -2.27 13.76
N ARG A 104 -2.73 -1.06 14.32
CA ARG A 104 -1.80 -0.68 15.41
C ARG A 104 -2.03 -1.42 16.72
N LEU A 105 -3.26 -1.88 16.94
CA LEU A 105 -3.68 -2.58 18.17
C LEU A 105 -3.99 -4.06 17.89
N ASP A 106 -3.62 -4.55 16.70
CA ASP A 106 -3.83 -5.94 16.35
C ASP A 106 -2.79 -6.79 17.06
N GLU A 107 -3.25 -7.82 17.76
CA GLU A 107 -2.40 -8.93 18.15
C GLU A 107 -1.97 -9.72 16.92
N PRO A 108 -0.81 -10.40 16.94
CA PRO A 108 -0.29 -11.14 15.80
C PRO A 108 -1.33 -12.07 15.15
N GLU A 109 -2.04 -12.86 15.95
CA GLU A 109 -3.06 -13.80 15.48
C GLU A 109 -4.19 -13.10 14.72
N SER A 110 -4.69 -11.97 15.25
CA SER A 110 -5.72 -11.16 14.61
C SER A 110 -5.25 -10.63 13.25
N LEU A 111 -3.99 -10.18 13.17
CA LEU A 111 -3.43 -9.72 11.89
C LEU A 111 -3.32 -10.86 10.87
N PHE A 112 -2.87 -12.04 11.30
CA PHE A 112 -2.80 -13.23 10.45
C PHE A 112 -4.18 -13.66 9.95
N GLU A 113 -5.19 -13.65 10.81
CA GLU A 113 -6.57 -13.94 10.42
C GLU A 113 -7.09 -12.95 9.39
N ARG A 114 -6.79 -11.65 9.55
CA ARG A 114 -7.15 -10.62 8.56
C ARG A 114 -6.46 -10.85 7.22
N ILE A 115 -5.15 -11.10 7.21
CA ILE A 115 -4.40 -11.36 5.99
C ILE A 115 -4.96 -12.59 5.27
N THR A 116 -5.17 -13.69 5.99
CA THR A 116 -5.66 -14.94 5.40
C THR A 116 -7.11 -14.81 4.90
N SER A 117 -7.97 -14.10 5.63
CA SER A 117 -9.34 -13.78 5.19
C SER A 117 -9.34 -12.97 3.89
N GLN A 118 -8.49 -11.95 3.77
CA GLN A 118 -8.35 -11.14 2.54
C GLN A 118 -7.87 -11.99 1.35
N LEU A 119 -6.96 -12.95 1.59
CA LEU A 119 -6.48 -13.87 0.56
C LEU A 119 -7.58 -14.85 0.11
N MET A 120 -8.42 -15.34 1.02
CA MET A 120 -9.50 -16.29 0.73
C MET A 120 -10.67 -15.65 -0.03
N ASP A 121 -10.98 -14.39 0.26
CA ASP A 121 -12.12 -13.68 -0.36
C ASP A 121 -11.88 -13.27 -1.83
N ALA A 122 -10.66 -13.44 -2.36
CA ALA A 122 -10.26 -13.19 -3.75
C ALA A 122 -10.63 -11.79 -4.33
N ARG A 123 -11.02 -10.82 -3.48
CA ARG A 123 -11.46 -9.46 -3.85
C ARG A 123 -10.45 -8.35 -3.50
N SER A 124 -9.18 -8.68 -3.24
CA SER A 124 -8.10 -7.71 -3.00
C SER A 124 -6.67 -8.33 -3.12
N PRO A 125 -6.21 -8.72 -4.32
CA PRO A 125 -4.97 -9.50 -4.55
C PRO A 125 -3.64 -8.78 -4.25
N LEU A 126 -3.66 -7.55 -3.73
CA LEU A 126 -2.47 -6.88 -3.22
C LEU A 126 -2.67 -6.53 -1.75
N ILE A 127 -1.84 -7.13 -0.90
CA ILE A 127 -1.79 -6.84 0.54
C ILE A 127 -0.47 -6.13 0.84
N ILE A 128 -0.55 -4.97 1.50
CA ILE A 128 0.61 -4.20 1.95
C ILE A 128 0.57 -4.14 3.48
N ILE A 129 1.68 -4.49 4.12
CA ILE A 129 1.84 -4.43 5.58
C ILE A 129 2.92 -3.40 5.90
N ASP A 130 2.54 -2.27 6.49
CA ASP A 130 3.45 -1.18 6.88
C ASP A 130 3.34 -0.88 8.39
N SER A 131 4.16 -1.47 9.26
CA SER A 131 5.32 -2.34 9.00
C SER A 131 5.15 -3.73 9.61
N TRP A 132 5.76 -4.72 8.97
CA TRP A 132 5.86 -6.09 9.50
C TRP A 132 6.56 -6.16 10.88
N ASP A 133 7.52 -5.28 11.14
CA ASP A 133 8.32 -5.27 12.39
C ASP A 133 7.51 -4.98 13.66
N ALA A 134 6.25 -4.56 13.56
CA ALA A 134 5.40 -4.36 14.73
C ALA A 134 4.75 -5.66 15.24
N VAL A 135 4.87 -6.75 14.47
CA VAL A 135 4.12 -8.00 14.65
C VAL A 135 5.07 -9.20 14.85
N ALA A 136 6.35 -9.04 14.52
CA ALA A 136 7.38 -10.08 14.54
C ALA A 136 8.52 -9.73 15.51
#